data_AF-S2K1B9-F1
#
_entry.id   AF-S2K1B9-F1
#
_cell.length_a   1.000
_cell.length_b   1.000
_cell.length_c   1.000
_cell.angle_alpha   90.00
_cell.angle_beta   90.00
_cell.angle_gamma   90.00
#
_symmetry.space_group_name_H-M   'P 1'
#
loop_
_entity.id
_entity.type
_entity.pdbx_description
1 polymer ?
#
loop_
_entity_poly.entity_id
_entity_poly.type
_entity_poly.pdbx_seq_one_letter_code
_entity_poly.pdbx_strand_id
1 'polypeptide(L)'
;MAFKIYFEDGKGNAMDEDGLEPVQMEVDEEAYPLDGITNYDSHMDRKPAEKKWNLKLLRRPQSLEMEVNKKGLTAGKVASLMNIPRRTGYNWLQENQKNLIDRLEGKVDDDDNLTENRDRKKLLTADHKRHLEETFGENSSTTIDQAMDSLTNNLEGLKVSKKTVRDFMVDEYALSFKKAYFYSIERSPTEKI
;
A
#
# COMPACT_ATOMS: atom_id res chain seq x y z
N MET A 1 -46.58 -17.81 1.16
CA MET A 1 -45.23 -17.64 0.59
C MET A 1 -44.62 -19.03 0.55
N ALA A 2 -44.29 -19.54 -0.64
CA ALA A 2 -43.62 -20.82 -0.79
C ALA A 2 -42.10 -20.58 -0.79
N PHE A 3 -41.36 -21.31 0.04
CA PHE A 3 -39.90 -21.26 0.06
C PHE A 3 -39.40 -22.41 -0.80
N LYS A 4 -38.52 -22.12 -1.77
CA LYS A 4 -37.81 -23.13 -2.56
C LYS A 4 -36.44 -23.38 -1.95
N ILE A 5 -36.09 -24.64 -1.77
CA ILE A 5 -34.81 -25.08 -1.21
C ILE A 5 -33.95 -25.59 -2.35
N TYR A 6 -32.69 -25.15 -2.39
CA TYR A 6 -31.70 -25.61 -3.38
C TYR A 6 -30.55 -26.30 -2.66
N PHE A 7 -30.00 -27.35 -3.27
CA PHE A 7 -28.88 -28.11 -2.74
C PHE A 7 -27.83 -28.38 -3.82
N GLU A 8 -26.60 -28.70 -3.42
CA GLU A 8 -25.46 -28.91 -4.33
C GLU A 8 -25.32 -30.41 -4.68
N ASP A 9 -25.19 -30.73 -5.97
CA ASP A 9 -25.16 -32.12 -6.49
C ASP A 9 -23.81 -32.85 -6.32
N GLY A 10 -22.86 -32.22 -5.62
CA GLY A 10 -21.50 -32.73 -5.42
C GLY A 10 -20.56 -32.56 -6.63
N LYS A 11 -21.05 -32.02 -7.75
CA LYS A 11 -20.23 -31.59 -8.91
C LYS A 11 -20.10 -30.06 -9.00
N GLY A 12 -20.68 -29.35 -8.03
CA GLY A 12 -20.68 -27.89 -7.96
C GLY A 12 -21.92 -27.23 -8.56
N ASN A 13 -22.93 -28.01 -8.97
CA ASN A 13 -24.17 -27.46 -9.52
C ASN A 13 -25.23 -27.36 -8.43
N ALA A 14 -25.93 -26.22 -8.39
CA ALA A 14 -27.13 -26.08 -7.57
C ALA A 14 -28.29 -26.79 -8.27
N MET A 15 -29.10 -27.54 -7.52
CA MET A 15 -30.30 -28.23 -7.99
C MET A 15 -31.49 -27.82 -7.13
N ASP A 16 -32.68 -27.80 -7.73
CA ASP A 16 -33.94 -27.67 -7.01
C ASP A 16 -34.46 -29.03 -6.49
N GLU A 17 -35.62 -29.01 -5.83
CA GLU A 17 -36.26 -30.18 -5.24
C GLU A 17 -36.63 -31.28 -6.26
N ASP A 18 -36.77 -30.92 -7.53
CA ASP A 18 -37.06 -31.83 -8.64
C ASP A 18 -35.78 -32.30 -9.36
N GLY A 19 -34.60 -31.87 -8.88
CA GLY A 19 -33.30 -32.22 -9.45
C GLY A 19 -32.96 -31.45 -10.73
N LEU A 20 -33.61 -30.32 -10.97
CA LEU A 20 -33.34 -29.42 -12.10
C LEU A 20 -32.42 -28.29 -11.67
N GLU A 21 -31.54 -27.84 -12.58
CA GLU A 21 -30.74 -26.66 -12.34
C GLU A 21 -31.66 -25.44 -12.20
N PRO A 22 -31.61 -24.70 -11.09
CA PRO A 22 -32.55 -23.63 -10.79
C PRO A 22 -32.28 -22.37 -11.61
N VAL A 23 -31.13 -22.29 -12.28
CA VAL A 23 -30.72 -21.17 -13.12
C VAL A 23 -30.07 -21.73 -14.38
N GLN A 24 -30.77 -21.59 -15.52
CA GLN A 24 -30.16 -21.79 -16.82
C GLN A 24 -29.37 -20.52 -17.16
N MET A 25 -28.05 -20.62 -17.28
CA MET A 25 -27.25 -19.53 -17.85
C MET A 25 -27.37 -19.58 -19.37
N GLU A 26 -28.21 -18.72 -19.93
CA GLU A 26 -28.17 -18.44 -21.36
C GLU A 26 -26.91 -17.61 -21.65
N VAL A 27 -25.94 -18.21 -22.34
CA VAL A 27 -24.81 -17.47 -22.88
C VAL A 27 -25.29 -16.78 -24.15
N ASP A 28 -25.18 -15.46 -24.20
CA ASP A 28 -25.47 -14.68 -25.41
C ASP A 28 -24.39 -14.96 -26.46
N GLU A 29 -24.59 -16.01 -27.24
CA GLU A 29 -23.69 -16.44 -28.32
C GLU A 29 -23.61 -15.41 -29.46
N GLU A 30 -24.59 -14.49 -29.58
CA GLU A 30 -24.60 -13.44 -30.61
C GLU A 30 -23.66 -12.29 -30.22
N ALA A 31 -23.67 -11.86 -28.96
CA ALA A 31 -22.76 -10.84 -28.46
C ALA A 31 -21.36 -11.40 -28.11
N TYR A 32 -21.28 -12.64 -27.62
CA TYR A 32 -20.05 -13.29 -27.13
C TYR A 32 -19.92 -14.73 -27.65
N PRO A 33 -19.62 -14.92 -28.94
CA PRO A 33 -19.43 -16.25 -29.52
C PRO A 33 -18.21 -16.95 -28.88
N LEU A 34 -18.43 -18.12 -28.27
CA LEU A 34 -17.39 -18.90 -27.59
C LEU A 34 -16.47 -19.66 -28.56
N ASP A 35 -16.87 -19.79 -29.84
CA ASP A 35 -16.15 -20.56 -30.86
C ASP A 35 -14.96 -19.79 -31.47
N GLY A 36 -14.88 -18.48 -31.21
CA GLY A 36 -13.81 -17.63 -31.71
C GLY A 36 -12.72 -17.37 -30.68
N ILE A 37 -11.51 -17.90 -30.89
CA ILE A 37 -10.32 -17.40 -30.18
C ILE A 37 -10.10 -15.96 -30.63
N THR A 38 -10.49 -15.00 -29.79
CA THR A 38 -10.28 -13.57 -30.06
C THR A 38 -8.89 -13.14 -29.56
N ASN A 39 -8.25 -12.21 -30.26
CA ASN A 39 -7.01 -11.63 -29.78
C ASN A 39 -7.27 -10.72 -28.56
N TYR A 40 -6.26 -10.53 -27.72
CA TYR A 40 -6.36 -9.75 -26.48
C TYR A 40 -6.89 -8.33 -26.73
N ASP A 41 -6.48 -7.71 -27.84
CA ASP A 41 -6.89 -6.35 -28.20
C ASP A 41 -8.40 -6.26 -28.46
N SER A 42 -8.97 -7.19 -29.24
CA SER A 42 -10.41 -7.23 -29.51
C SER A 42 -11.23 -7.50 -28.24
N HIS A 43 -10.71 -8.29 -27.31
CA HIS A 43 -11.34 -8.48 -26.01
C HIS A 43 -11.35 -7.18 -25.18
N MET A 44 -10.26 -6.42 -25.21
CA MET A 44 -10.20 -5.14 -24.48
C MET A 44 -11.19 -4.11 -25.03
N ASP A 45 -11.40 -4.06 -26.34
CA ASP A 45 -12.39 -3.17 -26.97
C ASP A 45 -13.84 -3.55 -26.64
N ARG A 46 -14.12 -4.85 -26.45
CA ARG A 46 -15.45 -5.36 -26.12
C ARG A 46 -15.72 -5.41 -24.62
N LYS A 47 -14.73 -5.09 -23.78
CA LYS A 47 -14.87 -5.17 -22.33
C LYS A 47 -15.81 -4.05 -21.84
N PRO A 48 -16.90 -4.38 -21.10
CA PRO A 48 -17.76 -3.36 -20.53
C PRO A 48 -16.96 -2.46 -19.57
N ALA A 49 -17.28 -1.17 -19.56
CA ALA A 49 -16.57 -0.20 -18.75
C ALA A 49 -16.56 -0.63 -17.28
N GLU A 50 -15.35 -0.85 -16.74
CA GLU A 50 -15.19 -1.16 -15.31
C GLU A 50 -15.71 0.01 -14.49
N LYS A 51 -16.51 -0.27 -13.46
CA LYS A 51 -16.97 0.74 -12.50
C LYS A 51 -15.74 1.33 -11.79
N LYS A 52 -15.31 2.51 -12.25
CA LYS A 52 -14.23 3.27 -11.61
C LYS A 52 -14.73 3.76 -10.25
N TRP A 53 -14.31 3.08 -9.18
CA TRP A 53 -14.51 3.56 -7.82
C TRP A 53 -13.57 4.76 -7.60
N ASN A 54 -14.10 5.97 -7.70
CA ASN A 54 -13.35 7.20 -7.38
C ASN A 54 -13.13 7.32 -5.87
N LEU A 55 -12.25 6.48 -5.31
CA LEU A 55 -11.91 6.47 -3.88
C LEU A 55 -11.35 7.81 -3.38
N LYS A 56 -10.78 8.63 -4.27
CA LYS A 56 -10.12 9.90 -3.91
C LYS A 56 -11.10 11.04 -3.55
N LEU A 57 -12.38 10.94 -3.94
CA LEU A 57 -13.33 12.05 -3.80
C LEU A 57 -14.19 11.99 -2.54
N LEU A 58 -14.20 10.87 -1.81
CA LEU A 58 -15.06 10.77 -0.65
C LEU A 58 -14.32 11.11 0.64
N ARG A 59 -14.00 12.40 0.76
CA ARG A 59 -13.56 12.99 2.02
C ARG A 59 -14.74 13.02 3.00
N ARG A 60 -14.68 12.11 3.98
CA ARG A 60 -15.18 12.19 5.38
C ARG A 60 -16.17 11.08 5.76
N PRO A 61 -15.77 10.11 6.61
CA PRO A 61 -16.67 9.11 7.18
C PRO A 61 -17.79 9.72 8.04
N GLN A 62 -17.55 10.90 8.64
CA GLN A 62 -18.57 11.67 9.37
C GLN A 62 -19.78 12.06 8.50
N SER A 63 -19.58 12.32 7.21
CA SER A 63 -20.69 12.63 6.29
C SER A 63 -21.62 11.43 6.07
N LEU A 64 -21.07 10.22 6.13
CA LEU A 64 -21.86 9.00 6.00
C LEU A 64 -22.69 8.73 7.26
N GLU A 65 -22.10 8.97 8.43
CA GLU A 65 -22.77 8.80 9.73
C GLU A 65 -23.93 9.77 9.93
N MET A 66 -23.74 11.05 9.60
CA MET A 66 -24.83 12.04 9.61
C MET A 66 -25.99 11.62 8.69
N GLU A 67 -25.68 11.07 7.53
CA GLU A 67 -26.69 10.67 6.55
C GLU A 67 -27.39 9.36 6.95
N VAL A 68 -26.69 8.44 7.61
CA VAL A 68 -27.27 7.24 8.25
C VAL A 68 -28.28 7.64 9.31
N ASN A 69 -27.92 8.57 10.21
CA ASN A 69 -28.79 9.04 11.28
C ASN A 69 -30.00 9.81 10.73
N LYS A 70 -29.80 10.64 9.70
CA LYS A 70 -30.86 11.41 9.05
C LYS A 70 -31.85 10.53 8.29
N LYS A 71 -31.37 9.53 7.55
CA LYS A 71 -32.23 8.67 6.71
C LYS A 71 -32.77 7.43 7.44
N GLY A 72 -32.24 7.09 8.62
CA GLY A 72 -32.61 5.88 9.36
C GLY A 72 -32.31 4.58 8.59
N LEU A 73 -31.38 4.62 7.64
CA LEU A 73 -31.00 3.48 6.80
C LEU A 73 -29.68 2.88 7.30
N THR A 74 -29.43 1.61 6.98
CA THR A 74 -28.16 0.97 7.33
C THR A 74 -26.97 1.62 6.61
N ALA A 75 -25.80 1.60 7.25
CA ALA A 75 -24.56 2.17 6.70
C ALA A 75 -24.26 1.67 5.28
N GLY A 76 -24.47 0.38 5.01
CA GLY A 76 -24.29 -0.19 3.67
C GLY A 76 -25.29 0.36 2.63
N LYS A 77 -26.54 0.66 3.02
CA LYS A 77 -27.54 1.20 2.10
C LYS A 77 -27.27 2.67 1.78
N VAL A 78 -26.88 3.46 2.78
CA VAL A 78 -26.42 4.84 2.60
C VAL A 78 -25.13 4.89 1.77
N ALA A 79 -24.19 3.99 2.04
CA ALA A 79 -22.97 3.85 1.26
C ALA A 79 -23.25 3.58 -0.22
N SER A 80 -24.17 2.64 -0.49
CA SER A 80 -24.60 2.34 -1.86
C SER A 80 -25.23 3.54 -2.55
N LEU A 81 -26.00 4.38 -1.84
CA LEU A 81 -26.58 5.62 -2.37
C LEU A 81 -25.51 6.67 -2.68
N MET A 82 -24.42 6.68 -1.93
CA MET A 82 -23.26 7.57 -2.13
C MET A 82 -22.23 6.99 -3.11
N ASN A 83 -22.55 5.91 -3.83
CA ASN A 83 -21.64 5.20 -4.73
C ASN A 83 -20.35 4.68 -4.05
N ILE A 84 -20.49 4.22 -2.81
CA ILE A 84 -19.44 3.60 -2.01
C ILE A 84 -19.72 2.10 -1.92
N PRO A 85 -18.67 1.25 -1.98
CA PRO A 85 -18.84 -0.16 -1.66
C PRO A 85 -19.45 -0.34 -0.28
N ARG A 86 -20.49 -1.19 -0.17
CA ARG A 86 -21.21 -1.42 1.10
C ARG A 86 -20.27 -1.72 2.26
N ARG A 87 -19.25 -2.54 2.02
CA ARG A 87 -18.24 -2.94 3.01
C ARG A 87 -17.43 -1.75 3.53
N THR A 88 -17.05 -0.83 2.66
CA THR A 88 -16.36 0.40 3.04
C THR A 88 -17.25 1.26 3.94
N GLY A 89 -18.55 1.36 3.66
CA GLY A 89 -19.49 2.07 4.52
C GLY A 89 -19.58 1.49 5.95
N TYR A 90 -19.60 0.16 6.09
CA TYR A 90 -19.57 -0.48 7.41
C TYR A 90 -18.23 -0.30 8.13
N ASN A 91 -17.12 -0.47 7.43
CA ASN A 91 -15.78 -0.30 8.00
C ASN A 91 -15.59 1.12 8.55
N TRP A 92 -16.03 2.14 7.81
CA TRP A 92 -15.95 3.53 8.24
C TRP A 92 -16.76 3.82 9.50
N LEU A 93 -17.96 3.26 9.62
CA LEU A 93 -18.78 3.43 10.82
C LEU A 93 -18.15 2.76 12.04
N GLN A 94 -17.55 1.57 11.86
CA GLN A 94 -16.83 0.86 12.93
C GLN A 94 -15.56 1.62 13.35
N GLU A 95 -14.81 2.16 12.39
CA GLU A 95 -13.60 2.95 12.65
C GLU A 95 -13.93 4.25 13.38
N ASN A 96 -14.99 4.95 12.99
CA ASN A 96 -15.49 6.12 13.72
C ASN A 96 -15.86 5.78 15.17
N GLN A 97 -16.61 4.70 15.40
CA GLN A 97 -16.99 4.26 16.75
C GLN A 97 -15.76 3.92 17.60
N LYS A 98 -14.78 3.23 17.00
CA LYS A 98 -13.53 2.90 17.68
C LYS A 98 -12.72 4.15 18.02
N ASN A 99 -12.59 5.08 17.08
CA ASN A 99 -11.90 6.35 17.30
C ASN A 99 -12.59 7.18 18.39
N LEU A 100 -13.93 7.16 18.48
CA LEU A 100 -14.66 7.81 19.56
C LEU A 100 -14.32 7.19 20.92
N ILE A 101 -14.24 5.86 21.01
CA ILE A 101 -13.84 5.15 22.23
C ILE A 101 -12.39 5.48 22.60
N ASP A 102 -11.47 5.41 21.64
CA ASP A 102 -10.06 5.70 21.88
C ASP A 102 -9.82 7.15 22.35
N ARG A 103 -10.63 8.12 21.86
CA ARG A 103 -10.64 9.51 22.35
C ARG A 103 -11.18 9.64 23.77
N LEU A 104 -12.28 8.95 24.09
CA LEU A 104 -12.85 8.93 25.44
C LEU A 104 -11.90 8.29 26.47
N GLU A 105 -11.12 7.30 26.03
CA GLU A 105 -10.10 6.64 26.84
C GLU A 105 -8.77 7.42 26.91
N GLY A 106 -8.68 8.58 26.25
CA GLY A 106 -7.49 9.44 26.25
C GLY A 106 -6.27 8.81 25.56
N LYS A 107 -6.49 7.85 24.66
CA LYS A 107 -5.40 7.11 23.96
C LYS A 107 -4.91 7.83 22.71
N VAL A 108 -5.55 8.94 22.32
CA VAL A 108 -5.26 9.71 21.11
C VAL A 108 -5.33 11.19 21.47
N ASP A 109 -4.28 11.95 21.16
CA ASP A 109 -4.27 13.41 21.28
C ASP A 109 -5.33 14.02 20.34
N ASP A 110 -5.98 15.13 20.72
CA ASP A 110 -7.07 15.82 19.99
C ASP A 110 -6.65 16.45 18.63
N ASP A 111 -5.58 15.96 18.00
CA ASP A 111 -5.15 16.45 16.69
C ASP A 111 -5.95 15.73 15.58
N ASP A 112 -6.87 16.46 14.96
CA ASP A 112 -7.74 16.06 13.83
C ASP A 112 -6.97 15.69 12.54
N ASN A 113 -5.67 15.40 12.63
CA ASN A 113 -4.79 15.12 11.50
C ASN A 113 -4.63 13.61 11.26
N LEU A 114 -5.74 12.94 10.93
CA LEU A 114 -5.78 11.55 10.44
C LEU A 114 -5.15 11.37 9.03
N THR A 115 -4.45 12.38 8.51
CA THR A 115 -3.76 12.35 7.21
C THR A 115 -2.25 12.45 7.29
N GLU A 116 -1.67 12.64 8.47
CA GLU A 116 -0.24 12.40 8.59
C GLU A 116 -0.05 10.89 8.54
N ASN A 117 0.41 10.43 7.38
CA ASN A 117 1.04 9.13 7.26
C ASN A 117 1.85 8.94 8.54
N ARG A 118 1.52 7.91 9.32
CA ARG A 118 2.41 7.39 10.35
C ARG A 118 3.62 6.79 9.62
N ASP A 119 4.33 7.65 8.91
CA ASP A 119 5.59 7.35 8.29
C ASP A 119 6.44 6.82 9.42
N ARG A 120 6.93 5.60 9.23
CA ARG A 120 7.81 4.98 10.22
C ARG A 120 8.91 5.99 10.48
N LYS A 121 9.05 6.40 11.75
CA LYS A 121 10.10 7.33 12.15
C LYS A 121 11.42 6.83 11.55
N LYS A 122 12.05 7.67 10.72
CA LYS A 122 13.32 7.32 10.08
C LYS A 122 14.30 6.93 11.18
N LEU A 123 15.00 5.81 11.00
CA LEU A 123 15.97 5.30 11.99
C LEU A 123 17.10 6.32 12.23
N LEU A 124 17.42 7.11 11.21
CA LEU A 124 18.38 8.20 11.29
C LEU A 124 17.64 9.55 11.28
N THR A 125 17.87 10.34 12.32
CA THR A 125 17.21 11.63 12.58
C THR A 125 18.11 12.80 12.16
N ALA A 126 17.56 14.03 12.13
CA ALA A 126 18.30 15.26 11.88
C ALA A 126 19.53 15.45 12.79
N ASP A 127 19.49 14.96 14.03
CA ASP A 127 20.65 15.02 14.94
C ASP A 127 21.84 14.18 14.42
N HIS A 128 21.56 13.01 13.84
CA HIS A 128 22.59 12.14 13.26
C HIS A 128 23.19 12.78 12.01
N LYS A 129 22.39 13.56 11.27
CA LYS A 129 22.88 14.39 10.17
C LYS A 129 23.86 15.43 10.69
N ARG A 130 23.50 16.23 11.69
CA ARG A 130 24.41 17.26 12.23
C ARG A 130 25.78 16.70 12.64
N HIS A 131 25.78 15.52 13.28
CA HIS A 131 27.02 14.83 13.66
C HIS A 131 27.89 14.45 12.45
N LEU A 132 27.28 13.91 11.39
CA LEU A 132 28.01 13.57 10.16
C LEU A 132 28.51 14.82 9.41
N GLU A 133 27.77 15.93 9.49
CA GLU A 133 28.13 17.22 8.90
C GLU A 133 29.37 17.80 9.57
N GLU A 134 29.40 17.77 10.91
CA GLU A 134 30.53 18.26 11.70
C GLU A 134 31.77 17.37 11.56
N THR A 135 31.58 16.05 11.49
CA THR A 135 32.71 15.11 11.43
C THR A 135 33.27 14.93 10.02
N PHE A 136 32.44 14.99 8.98
CA PHE A 136 32.81 14.62 7.61
C PHE A 136 32.44 15.64 6.54
N GLY A 137 31.80 16.76 6.88
CA GLY A 137 31.41 17.79 5.91
C GLY A 137 32.57 18.35 5.10
N GLU A 138 33.78 18.37 5.66
CA GLU A 138 35.00 18.84 5.00
C GLU A 138 35.82 17.70 4.35
N ASN A 139 35.55 16.44 4.67
CA ASN A 139 36.41 15.30 4.31
C ASN A 139 35.82 14.44 3.19
N SER A 140 36.24 14.72 1.95
CA SER A 140 35.83 13.99 0.73
C SER A 140 36.32 12.54 0.62
N SER A 141 37.18 12.08 1.54
CA SER A 141 37.77 10.72 1.54
C SER A 141 37.17 9.77 2.57
N THR A 142 36.13 10.19 3.29
CA THR A 142 35.54 9.37 4.36
C THR A 142 34.90 8.09 3.80
N THR A 143 35.24 6.95 4.39
CA THR A 143 34.59 5.68 4.06
C THR A 143 33.29 5.48 4.85
N ILE A 144 32.33 4.77 4.26
CA ILE A 144 31.02 4.49 4.88
C ILE A 144 31.19 3.77 6.24
N ASP A 145 32.24 2.96 6.36
CA ASP A 145 32.55 2.22 7.59
C ASP A 145 32.92 3.17 8.73
N GLN A 146 33.77 4.17 8.46
CA GLN A 146 34.13 5.20 9.45
C GLN A 146 32.93 6.03 9.89
N ALA A 147 32.01 6.35 8.96
CA ALA A 147 30.78 7.06 9.29
C ALA A 147 29.84 6.23 10.15
N MET A 148 29.70 4.94 9.84
CA MET A 148 28.90 4.01 10.63
C MET A 148 29.47 3.85 12.05
N ASP A 149 30.79 3.65 12.17
CA ASP A 149 31.46 3.49 13.46
C ASP A 149 31.33 4.76 14.31
N SER A 150 31.47 5.94 13.70
CA SER A 150 31.26 7.24 14.37
C SER A 150 29.83 7.39 14.90
N LEU A 151 28.82 6.94 14.16
CA LEU A 151 27.42 6.95 14.62
C LEU A 151 27.19 5.97 15.77
N THR A 152 27.70 4.74 15.67
CA THR A 152 27.52 3.72 16.72
C THR A 152 28.28 4.05 18.01
N ASN A 153 29.42 4.74 17.90
CA ASN A 153 30.24 5.11 19.05
C ASN A 153 29.68 6.32 19.81
N ASN A 154 29.11 7.31 19.10
CA ASN A 154 28.55 8.50 19.74
C ASN A 154 27.10 8.32 20.22
N LEU A 155 26.38 7.33 19.68
CA LEU A 155 24.96 7.11 19.97
C LEU A 155 24.79 5.70 20.54
N GLU A 156 24.84 5.59 21.86
CA GLU A 156 24.68 4.31 22.56
C GLU A 156 23.35 3.64 22.20
N GLY A 157 23.41 2.39 21.76
CA GLY A 157 22.24 1.58 21.38
C GLY A 157 21.76 1.74 19.93
N LEU A 158 22.38 2.61 19.14
CA LEU A 158 22.02 2.77 17.73
C LEU A 158 22.63 1.63 16.88
N LYS A 159 21.83 0.62 16.53
CA LYS A 159 22.24 -0.44 15.59
C LYS A 159 21.86 -0.06 14.15
N VAL A 160 22.80 0.56 13.43
CA VAL A 160 22.64 0.86 11.99
C VAL A 160 23.40 -0.13 11.10
N SER A 161 22.91 -0.34 9.88
CA SER A 161 23.63 -1.10 8.85
C SER A 161 24.40 -0.17 7.91
N LYS A 162 25.49 -0.66 7.29
CA LYS A 162 26.25 0.07 6.26
C LYS A 162 25.36 0.59 5.12
N LYS A 163 24.36 -0.21 4.72
CA LYS A 163 23.39 0.18 3.69
C LYS A 163 22.54 1.37 4.13
N THR A 164 22.05 1.35 5.37
CA THR A 164 21.23 2.44 5.92
C THR A 164 22.01 3.75 5.98
N VAL A 165 23.27 3.71 6.40
CA VAL A 165 24.15 4.89 6.43
C VAL A 165 24.43 5.40 5.01
N ARG A 166 24.70 4.50 4.06
CA ARG A 166 24.89 4.86 2.65
C ARG A 166 23.64 5.52 2.06
N ASP A 167 22.48 4.88 2.20
CA ASP A 167 21.22 5.37 1.64
C ASP A 167 20.89 6.75 2.26
N PHE A 168 21.10 6.92 3.57
CA PHE A 168 20.96 8.22 4.25
C PHE A 168 21.91 9.30 3.71
N MET A 169 23.19 8.97 3.48
CA MET A 169 24.17 9.90 2.90
C MET A 169 23.90 10.22 1.42
N VAL A 170 23.28 9.31 0.66
CA VAL A 170 22.87 9.60 -0.72
C VAL A 170 21.63 10.47 -0.74
N ASP A 171 20.62 10.13 0.06
CA ASP A 171 19.30 10.78 0.03
C ASP A 171 19.29 12.15 0.73
N GLU A 172 19.92 12.28 1.90
CA GLU A 172 19.88 13.51 2.72
C GLU A 172 21.07 14.46 2.49
N TYR A 173 22.16 13.93 1.92
CA TYR A 173 23.42 14.66 1.68
C TYR A 173 23.76 14.82 0.20
N ALA A 174 22.99 14.21 -0.71
CA ALA A 174 23.24 14.22 -2.15
C ALA A 174 24.67 13.81 -2.53
N LEU A 175 25.33 12.99 -1.70
CA LEU A 175 26.70 12.55 -1.96
C LEU A 175 26.71 11.41 -2.99
N SER A 176 27.56 11.54 -4.00
CA SER A 176 27.80 10.47 -4.96
C SER A 176 29.00 9.62 -4.53
N PHE A 177 28.76 8.37 -4.14
CA PHE A 177 29.84 7.40 -3.89
C PHE A 177 30.35 6.84 -5.21
N LYS A 178 31.58 7.18 -5.62
CA LYS A 178 32.25 6.54 -6.75
C LYS A 178 32.97 5.28 -6.28
N LYS A 179 32.66 4.14 -6.90
CA LYS A 179 33.42 2.90 -6.68
C LYS A 179 34.69 2.97 -7.52
N ALA A 180 35.86 2.96 -6.87
CA ALA A 180 37.13 2.85 -7.57
C ALA A 180 37.30 1.41 -8.07
N TYR A 181 37.49 1.25 -9.38
CA TYR A 181 37.90 -0.01 -9.98
C TYR A 181 39.42 -0.04 -10.03
N PHE A 182 40.03 -0.96 -9.28
CA PHE A 182 41.46 -1.22 -9.38
C PHE A 182 41.68 -2.26 -10.47
N TYR A 183 42.43 -1.89 -11.50
CA TYR A 183 42.93 -2.83 -12.50
C TYR A 183 44.35 -3.21 -12.10
N SER A 184 44.65 -4.51 -12.10
CA SER A 184 46.03 -5.00 -11.94
C SER A 184 46.85 -4.51 -13.12
N ILE A 185 47.76 -3.56 -12.89
CA ILE A 185 48.75 -3.18 -13.89
C ILE A 185 49.87 -4.22 -13.80
N GLU A 186 50.13 -4.93 -14.89
CA GLU A 186 51.29 -5.81 -15.00
C GLU A 186 52.53 -5.01 -14.60
N ARG A 187 53.27 -5.50 -13.59
CA ARG A 187 54.59 -4.95 -13.28
C ARG A 187 55.41 -5.07 -14.55
N SER A 188 55.74 -3.94 -15.17
CA SER A 188 56.66 -3.89 -16.30
C SER A 188 57.87 -4.76 -15.94
N PRO A 189 58.14 -5.87 -16.66
CA PRO A 189 59.34 -6.62 -16.41
C PRO A 189 60.50 -5.66 -16.65
N THR A 190 61.35 -5.50 -15.63
CA THR A 190 62.53 -4.65 -15.66
C THR A 190 63.29 -4.84 -16.97
N GLU A 191 63.58 -3.73 -17.64
CA GLU A 191 64.40 -3.66 -18.86
C GLU A 191 65.60 -4.60 -18.73
N LYS A 192 65.65 -5.62 -19.59
CA LYS A 192 66.92 -6.23 -19.94
C LYS A 192 67.53 -5.32 -21.00
N ILE A 193 68.56 -4.57 -20.63
CA ILE A 193 69.87 -4.39 -21.31
C ILE A 193 70.66 -3.34 -20.54
#